data_AF-A0A497RBN1-F1
#
_entry.id   AF-A0A497RBN1-F1
#
_cell.length_a   1.000
_cell.length_b   1.000
_cell.length_c   1.000
_cell.angle_alpha   90.00
_cell.angle_beta   90.00
_cell.angle_gamma   90.00
#
_symmetry.space_group_name_H-M   'P 1'
#
loop_
_entity.id
_entity.type
_entity.pdbx_description
1 polymer ?
#
loop_
_entity_poly.entity_id
_entity_poly.type
_entity_poly.pdbx_seq_one_letter_code
_entity_poly.pdbx_strand_id
1 'polypeptide(L)'
;MTKKEFKKEETTKEEQTPETNHAPKVRNLSPTKIADQFWCEMQLHFRLLLGMEPTEVMIAGADIHRSLEEELGPVVEVSVETRDDELITFILQQYLKLKMLKDHGLTRELPVLGVLSGFPVIGIIDQLEIIEVGNEKRLLITDYKTRKSKRAPSYEQKRRNNIQLQVYWYTLHNLLTGKFTREMFKEFLGIKEKLKPSTELLKQLPENLTELLTEKTPEELLKENFKLLKQLPKLSDELQAIYLHQKDRTIVYVERTFFHEESFETDME
;
A
#
# COMPACT_ATOMS: atom_id res chain seq x y z
N MET A 1 25.50 44.03 -43.08
CA MET A 1 24.65 42.93 -42.58
C MET A 1 25.53 41.70 -42.40
N THR A 2 26.17 41.61 -41.25
CA THR A 2 27.19 40.62 -40.90
C THR A 2 26.51 39.47 -40.17
N LYS A 3 26.57 38.26 -40.75
CA LYS A 3 26.04 37.03 -40.16
C LYS A 3 26.89 36.68 -38.93
N LYS A 4 26.27 36.64 -37.75
CA LYS A 4 26.87 36.04 -36.54
C LYS A 4 26.70 34.52 -36.64
N GLU A 5 27.81 33.81 -36.78
CA GLU A 5 27.89 32.37 -36.58
C GLU A 5 27.77 32.06 -35.09
N PHE A 6 26.76 31.27 -34.72
CA PHE A 6 26.66 30.67 -33.39
C PHE A 6 27.49 29.38 -33.38
N LYS A 7 28.63 29.40 -32.70
CA LYS A 7 29.35 28.17 -32.33
C LYS A 7 28.54 27.44 -31.25
N LYS A 8 28.12 26.21 -31.56
CA LYS A 8 27.64 25.23 -30.58
C LYS A 8 28.86 24.75 -29.78
N GLU A 9 28.87 25.01 -28.47
CA GLU A 9 29.73 24.29 -27.54
C GLU A 9 29.12 22.90 -27.32
N GLU A 10 29.78 21.88 -27.86
CA GLU A 10 29.54 20.48 -27.49
C GLU A 10 30.06 20.28 -26.08
N THR A 11 29.16 20.23 -25.12
CA THR A 11 29.42 19.67 -23.80
C THR A 11 29.32 18.16 -23.93
N THR A 12 30.48 17.50 -24.00
CA THR A 12 30.61 16.05 -23.84
C THR A 12 30.00 15.65 -22.49
N LYS A 13 28.80 15.06 -22.52
CA LYS A 13 28.30 14.28 -21.39
C LYS A 13 29.18 13.06 -21.26
N GLU A 14 29.96 12.99 -20.19
CA GLU A 14 30.61 11.73 -19.80
C GLU A 14 29.51 10.67 -19.66
N GLU A 15 29.60 9.62 -20.49
CA GLU A 15 28.87 8.37 -20.28
C GLU A 15 29.38 7.75 -18.98
N GLN A 16 28.70 8.05 -17.87
CA GLN A 16 28.87 7.27 -16.64
C GLN A 16 28.31 5.87 -16.91
N THR A 17 29.21 4.93 -17.16
CA THR A 17 28.94 3.49 -16.98
C THR A 17 28.32 3.29 -15.59
N PRO A 18 27.14 2.64 -15.48
CA PRO A 18 26.54 2.41 -14.17
C PRO A 18 27.47 1.48 -13.38
N GLU A 19 28.04 1.98 -12.29
CA GLU A 19 28.81 1.19 -11.34
C GLU A 19 27.90 0.09 -10.76
N THR A 20 28.19 -1.17 -11.10
CA THR A 20 27.36 -2.35 -10.81
C THR A 20 27.41 -2.85 -9.37
N ASN A 21 27.95 -2.07 -8.42
CA ASN A 21 28.30 -2.58 -7.09
C ASN A 21 27.59 -1.93 -5.90
N HIS A 22 26.57 -1.09 -6.12
CA HIS A 22 25.73 -0.61 -5.02
C HIS A 22 24.40 -1.36 -5.00
N ALA A 23 24.27 -2.33 -4.08
CA ALA A 23 22.99 -2.93 -3.78
C ALA A 23 22.00 -1.81 -3.36
N PRO A 24 20.81 -1.71 -3.99
CA PRO A 24 19.86 -0.66 -3.66
C PRO A 24 19.41 -0.82 -2.21
N LYS A 25 19.52 0.26 -1.42
CA LYS A 25 19.06 0.28 -0.02
C LYS A 25 17.54 0.32 0.02
N VAL A 26 16.89 -0.84 0.02
CA VAL A 26 15.44 -0.94 0.22
C VAL A 26 15.14 -0.79 1.71
N ARG A 27 14.60 0.37 2.12
CA ARG A 27 14.27 0.63 3.52
C ARG A 27 13.08 -0.21 4.00
N ASN A 28 12.08 -0.42 3.14
CA ASN A 28 10.87 -1.22 3.40
C ASN A 28 10.45 -1.98 2.12
N LEU A 29 10.02 -3.23 2.27
CA LEU A 29 9.36 -3.98 1.20
C LEU A 29 7.91 -3.54 1.07
N SER A 30 7.35 -3.64 -0.13
CA SER A 30 5.92 -3.47 -0.36
C SER A 30 5.37 -4.68 -1.11
N PRO A 31 4.07 -5.00 -0.96
CA PRO A 31 3.43 -6.10 -1.70
C PRO A 31 3.63 -5.98 -3.22
N THR A 32 3.60 -4.77 -3.75
CA THR A 32 3.92 -4.47 -5.16
C THR A 32 5.35 -4.88 -5.53
N LYS A 33 6.36 -4.52 -4.72
CA LYS A 33 7.76 -4.85 -4.99
C LYS A 33 7.99 -6.36 -4.93
N ILE A 34 7.41 -7.03 -3.94
CA ILE A 34 7.47 -8.50 -3.81
C ILE A 34 6.85 -9.14 -5.05
N ALA A 35 5.63 -8.74 -5.42
CA ALA A 35 4.94 -9.26 -6.59
C ALA A 35 5.69 -9.01 -7.91
N ASP A 36 6.38 -7.87 -8.04
CA ASP A 36 7.17 -7.54 -9.23
C ASP A 36 8.42 -8.42 -9.39
N GLN A 37 8.96 -8.95 -8.28
CA GLN A 37 10.06 -9.92 -8.31
C GLN A 37 9.64 -11.19 -9.08
N PHE A 38 8.42 -11.69 -8.82
CA PHE A 38 7.87 -12.86 -9.51
C PHE A 38 7.37 -12.60 -10.93
N TRP A 39 7.44 -11.34 -11.41
CA TRP A 39 7.15 -10.96 -12.78
C TRP A 39 8.44 -10.79 -13.59
N CYS A 40 9.34 -9.93 -13.13
CA CYS A 40 10.64 -9.72 -13.74
C CYS A 40 11.62 -9.12 -12.73
N GLU A 41 12.49 -9.97 -12.18
CA GLU A 41 13.51 -9.59 -11.19
C GLU A 41 14.42 -8.46 -11.71
N MET A 42 14.82 -8.53 -12.98
CA MET A 42 15.69 -7.52 -13.58
C MET A 42 14.99 -6.16 -13.70
N GLN A 43 13.69 -6.15 -14.01
CA GLN A 43 12.90 -4.91 -14.03
C GLN A 43 12.80 -4.30 -12.64
N LEU A 44 12.55 -5.12 -11.61
CA LEU A 44 12.53 -4.66 -10.22
C LEU A 44 13.90 -4.11 -9.82
N HIS A 45 14.98 -4.80 -10.15
CA HIS A 45 16.36 -4.37 -9.87
C HIS A 45 16.64 -2.97 -10.45
N PHE A 46 16.36 -2.76 -11.75
CA PHE A 46 16.54 -1.46 -12.37
C PHE A 46 15.63 -0.39 -11.77
N ARG A 47 14.37 -0.71 -11.43
CA ARG A 47 13.47 0.23 -10.76
C ARG A 47 14.02 0.67 -9.39
N LEU A 48 14.61 -0.26 -8.64
CA LEU A 48 15.19 0.05 -7.33
C LEU A 48 16.50 0.87 -7.43
N LEU A 49 17.28 0.66 -8.49
CA LEU A 49 18.53 1.39 -8.74
C LEU A 49 18.30 2.78 -9.33
N LEU A 50 17.47 2.88 -10.36
CA LEU A 50 17.34 4.06 -11.21
C LEU A 50 16.08 4.89 -10.88
N GLY A 51 15.18 4.35 -10.06
CA GLY A 51 13.84 4.91 -9.90
C GLY A 51 12.94 4.63 -11.10
N MET A 52 11.70 5.12 -11.02
CA MET A 52 10.73 5.05 -12.12
C MET A 52 9.77 6.23 -12.00
N GLU A 53 9.66 6.99 -13.08
CA GLU A 53 8.67 8.05 -13.19
C GLU A 53 7.26 7.46 -13.41
N PRO A 54 6.22 8.00 -12.78
CA PRO A 54 4.85 7.58 -13.02
C PRO A 54 4.47 7.75 -14.49
N THR A 55 3.99 6.67 -15.10
CA THR A 55 3.44 6.74 -16.47
C THR A 55 2.01 7.29 -16.46
N GLU A 56 1.53 7.80 -17.59
CA GLU A 56 0.12 8.23 -17.73
C GLU A 56 -0.88 7.13 -17.33
N VAL A 57 -0.54 5.86 -17.58
CA VAL A 57 -1.38 4.71 -17.19
C VAL A 57 -1.46 4.61 -15.67
N MET A 58 -0.35 4.83 -14.97
CA MET A 58 -0.28 4.78 -13.51
C MET A 58 -1.01 5.97 -12.89
N ILE A 59 -0.85 7.18 -13.45
CA ILE A 59 -1.56 8.39 -12.98
C ILE A 59 -3.07 8.19 -13.10
N ALA A 60 -3.56 7.78 -14.28
CA ALA A 60 -4.98 7.50 -14.47
C ALA A 60 -5.50 6.38 -13.55
N GLY A 61 -4.62 5.42 -13.20
CA GLY A 61 -4.93 4.40 -12.20
C GLY A 61 -5.11 4.99 -10.81
N ALA A 62 -4.16 5.82 -10.36
CA ALA A 62 -4.22 6.50 -9.06
C ALA A 62 -5.47 7.37 -8.92
N ASP A 63 -5.85 8.09 -9.98
CA ASP A 63 -7.07 8.91 -10.00
C ASP A 63 -8.35 8.07 -9.81
N ILE A 64 -8.38 6.85 -10.35
CA ILE A 64 -9.50 5.93 -10.16
C ILE A 64 -9.53 5.41 -8.72
N HIS A 65 -8.39 5.02 -8.14
CA HIS A 65 -8.33 4.59 -6.73
C HIS A 65 -8.77 5.69 -5.78
N ARG A 66 -8.27 6.92 -6.00
CA ARG A 66 -8.72 8.10 -5.27
C ARG A 66 -10.24 8.29 -5.38
N SER A 67 -10.78 8.22 -6.60
CA SER A 67 -12.22 8.37 -6.79
C SER A 67 -13.03 7.27 -6.10
N LEU A 68 -12.50 6.03 -6.03
CA LEU A 68 -13.11 4.96 -5.26
C LEU A 68 -13.01 5.26 -3.76
N GLU A 69 -11.88 5.71 -3.25
CA GLU A 69 -11.77 6.09 -1.83
C GLU A 69 -12.78 7.18 -1.44
N GLU A 70 -12.94 8.19 -2.30
CA GLU A 70 -13.88 9.31 -2.12
C GLU A 70 -15.36 8.88 -2.07
N GLU A 71 -15.72 7.70 -2.60
CA GLU A 71 -17.08 7.15 -2.46
C GLU A 71 -17.44 6.83 -0.99
N LEU A 72 -16.44 6.62 -0.12
CA LEU A 72 -16.65 6.36 1.31
C LEU A 72 -16.62 7.62 2.17
N GLY A 73 -16.24 8.76 1.61
CA GLY A 73 -16.13 10.04 2.32
C GLY A 73 -14.97 10.90 1.83
N PRO A 74 -14.83 12.13 2.32
CA PRO A 74 -13.77 13.04 1.90
C PRO A 74 -12.39 12.48 2.28
N VAL A 75 -11.46 12.51 1.32
CA VAL A 75 -10.05 12.15 1.53
C VAL A 75 -9.30 13.39 2.02
N VAL A 76 -8.59 13.25 3.13
CA VAL A 76 -7.74 14.31 3.70
C VAL A 76 -6.31 14.05 3.27
N GLU A 77 -5.77 14.93 2.44
CA GLU A 77 -4.36 14.90 2.06
C GLU A 77 -3.53 15.75 3.01
N VAL A 78 -2.45 15.15 3.50
CA VAL A 78 -1.48 15.83 4.36
C VAL A 78 -0.08 15.68 3.78
N SER A 79 0.67 16.78 3.75
CA SER A 79 2.10 16.76 3.50
C SER A 79 2.83 16.48 4.81
N VAL A 80 3.63 15.41 4.81
CA VAL A 80 4.46 15.01 5.94
C VAL A 80 5.92 15.36 5.68
N GLU A 81 6.50 16.19 6.56
CA GLU A 81 7.91 16.61 6.45
C GLU A 81 8.81 15.90 7.45
N THR A 82 8.23 15.39 8.53
CA THR A 82 8.96 14.72 9.61
C THR A 82 8.65 13.23 9.65
N ARG A 83 9.62 12.44 10.13
CA ARG A 83 9.43 11.01 10.38
C ARG A 83 8.31 10.75 11.39
N ASP A 84 8.19 11.60 12.40
CA ASP A 84 7.15 11.45 13.42
C ASP A 84 5.77 11.65 12.79
N ASP A 85 5.59 12.67 11.94
CA ASP A 85 4.33 12.90 11.24
C ASP A 85 3.98 11.77 10.26
N GLU A 86 4.98 11.20 9.57
CA GLU A 86 4.78 10.01 8.71
C GLU A 86 4.20 8.84 9.52
N LEU A 87 4.78 8.55 10.69
CA LEU A 87 4.35 7.47 11.57
C LEU A 87 2.99 7.75 12.21
N ILE A 88 2.74 8.99 12.64
CA ILE A 88 1.46 9.41 13.22
C ILE A 88 0.36 9.32 12.17
N THR A 89 0.62 9.77 10.95
CA THR A 89 -0.33 9.70 9.83
C THR A 89 -0.66 8.25 9.50
N PHE A 90 0.33 7.36 9.47
CA PHE A 90 0.09 5.91 9.29
C PHE A 90 -0.84 5.36 10.39
N ILE A 91 -0.54 5.65 11.67
CA ILE A 91 -1.32 5.15 12.81
C ILE A 91 -2.75 5.68 12.75
N LEU A 92 -2.91 6.98 12.50
CA LEU A 92 -4.20 7.66 12.41
C LEU A 92 -5.02 7.14 11.22
N GLN A 93 -4.43 7.01 10.04
CA GLN A 93 -5.11 6.47 8.86
C GLN A 93 -5.57 5.05 9.14
N GLN A 94 -4.71 4.18 9.66
CA GLN A 94 -5.09 2.82 10.03
C GLN A 94 -6.26 2.80 11.02
N TYR A 95 -6.23 3.66 12.05
CA TYR A 95 -7.32 3.80 13.03
C TYR A 95 -8.65 4.15 12.36
N LEU A 96 -8.66 5.19 11.53
CA LEU A 96 -9.85 5.69 10.86
C LEU A 96 -10.44 4.64 9.90
N LYS A 97 -9.58 3.96 9.12
CA LYS A 97 -10.00 2.91 8.19
C LYS A 97 -10.54 1.67 8.91
N LEU A 98 -9.92 1.25 10.03
CA LEU A 98 -10.44 0.15 10.86
C LEU A 98 -11.79 0.50 11.50
N LYS A 99 -11.95 1.75 11.95
CA LYS A 99 -13.24 2.24 12.47
C LYS A 99 -14.31 2.25 11.38
N MET A 100 -14.00 2.75 10.19
CA MET A 100 -14.91 2.74 9.04
C MET A 100 -15.35 1.31 8.67
N LEU A 101 -14.41 0.36 8.64
CA LEU A 101 -14.71 -1.06 8.43
C LEU A 101 -15.64 -1.62 9.50
N LYS A 102 -15.42 -1.28 10.77
CA LYS A 102 -16.25 -1.75 11.89
C LYS A 102 -17.66 -1.17 11.84
N ASP A 103 -17.78 0.11 11.50
CA ASP A 103 -19.05 0.84 11.55
C ASP A 103 -19.92 0.59 10.30
N HIS A 104 -19.30 0.45 9.13
CA HIS A 104 -19.99 0.34 7.84
C HIS A 104 -19.82 -1.01 7.13
N GLY A 105 -18.91 -1.87 7.59
CA GLY A 105 -18.61 -3.16 6.96
C GLY A 105 -17.70 -3.08 5.74
N LEU A 106 -17.20 -1.88 5.38
CA LEU A 106 -16.36 -1.67 4.20
C LEU A 106 -15.32 -0.58 4.50
N THR A 107 -14.09 -0.78 4.04
CA THR A 107 -13.08 0.28 3.99
C THR A 107 -12.22 0.20 2.73
N ARG A 108 -11.62 1.33 2.34
CA ARG A 108 -10.66 1.43 1.24
C ARG A 108 -9.36 2.08 1.68
N GLU A 109 -8.27 1.74 1.00
CA GLU A 109 -6.92 2.27 1.24
C GLU A 109 -6.47 2.07 2.71
N LEU A 110 -6.60 0.83 3.22
CA LEU A 110 -6.18 0.47 4.58
C LEU A 110 -4.67 0.21 4.62
N PRO A 111 -3.87 1.05 5.30
CA PRO A 111 -2.45 0.78 5.48
C PRO A 111 -2.22 -0.38 6.45
N VAL A 112 -1.34 -1.29 6.06
CA VAL A 112 -0.94 -2.46 6.86
C VAL A 112 0.59 -2.56 6.93
N LEU A 113 1.09 -2.99 8.10
CA LEU A 113 2.49 -3.32 8.33
C LEU A 113 2.55 -4.74 8.90
N GLY A 114 3.44 -5.55 8.34
CA GLY A 114 3.79 -6.86 8.86
C GLY A 114 5.24 -7.22 8.62
N VAL A 115 5.55 -8.49 8.75
CA VAL A 115 6.88 -9.07 8.51
C VAL A 115 6.74 -10.21 7.55
N LEU A 116 7.65 -10.30 6.58
CA LEU A 116 7.79 -11.44 5.69
C LEU A 116 9.28 -11.77 5.57
N SER A 117 9.64 -13.02 5.85
CA SER A 117 11.02 -13.51 5.83
C SER A 117 12.00 -12.61 6.62
N GLY A 118 11.55 -12.07 7.77
CA GLY A 118 12.33 -11.17 8.64
C GLY A 118 12.35 -9.69 8.22
N PHE A 119 11.79 -9.34 7.07
CA PHE A 119 11.77 -7.96 6.56
C PHE A 119 10.41 -7.27 6.81
N PRO A 120 10.40 -5.97 7.13
CA PRO A 120 9.15 -5.22 7.24
C PRO A 120 8.49 -5.05 5.87
N VAL A 121 7.21 -5.40 5.80
CA VAL A 121 6.35 -5.21 4.62
C VAL A 121 5.29 -4.17 4.95
N ILE A 122 5.32 -3.05 4.22
CA ILE A 122 4.31 -1.99 4.32
C ILE A 122 3.50 -1.99 3.03
N GLY A 123 2.18 -2.11 3.17
CA GLY A 123 1.25 -2.13 2.06
C GLY A 123 0.00 -1.32 2.33
N ILE A 124 -0.76 -1.06 1.27
CA ILE A 124 -2.08 -0.44 1.35
C ILE A 124 -3.05 -1.40 0.66
N ILE A 125 -4.05 -1.85 1.41
CA ILE A 125 -5.10 -2.72 0.88
C ILE A 125 -6.17 -1.83 0.26
N ASP A 126 -6.40 -1.98 -1.04
CA ASP A 126 -7.33 -1.15 -1.80
C ASP A 126 -8.75 -1.22 -1.23
N GLN A 127 -9.26 -2.42 -0.97
CA GLN A 127 -10.58 -2.62 -0.37
C GLN A 127 -10.61 -3.83 0.57
N LEU A 128 -11.24 -3.65 1.72
CA LEU A 128 -11.52 -4.68 2.71
C LEU A 128 -12.99 -4.61 3.11
N GLU A 129 -13.70 -5.73 3.01
CA GLU A 129 -15.15 -5.80 3.20
C GLU A 129 -15.53 -6.95 4.15
N ILE A 130 -16.51 -6.72 5.02
CA ILE A 130 -17.15 -7.77 5.83
C ILE A 130 -18.25 -8.41 4.99
N ILE A 131 -18.02 -9.66 4.57
CA ILE A 131 -18.97 -10.47 3.81
C ILE A 131 -19.58 -11.56 4.70
N GLU A 132 -20.76 -12.05 4.32
CA GLU A 132 -21.38 -13.21 4.93
C GLU A 132 -21.10 -14.46 4.09
N VAL A 133 -20.48 -15.46 4.71
CA VAL A 133 -20.19 -16.77 4.10
C VAL A 133 -20.91 -17.83 4.93
N GLY A 134 -22.08 -18.24 4.45
CA GLY A 134 -22.99 -19.08 5.23
C GLY A 134 -23.50 -18.33 6.47
N ASN A 135 -23.23 -18.86 7.66
CA ASN A 135 -23.61 -18.24 8.94
C ASN A 135 -22.46 -17.49 9.62
N GLU A 136 -21.31 -17.32 8.95
CA GLU A 136 -20.14 -16.64 9.50
C GLU A 136 -19.84 -15.35 8.74
N LYS A 137 -19.36 -14.34 9.47
CA LYS A 137 -18.78 -13.14 8.87
C LYS A 137 -17.31 -13.38 8.54
N ARG A 138 -16.86 -12.94 7.37
CA ARG A 138 -15.47 -13.03 6.91
C ARG A 138 -15.02 -11.69 6.33
N LEU A 139 -13.72 -11.45 6.34
CA LEU A 139 -13.10 -10.30 5.70
C LEU A 139 -12.62 -10.68 4.29
N LEU A 140 -13.15 -10.03 3.26
CA LEU A 140 -12.74 -10.19 1.87
C LEU A 140 -11.79 -9.06 1.48
N ILE A 141 -10.61 -9.42 0.97
CA ILE A 141 -9.68 -8.46 0.36
C ILE A 141 -9.96 -8.39 -1.13
N THR A 142 -10.12 -7.16 -1.63
CA THR A 142 -10.26 -6.88 -3.06
C THR A 142 -9.21 -5.88 -3.50
N ASP A 143 -8.47 -6.22 -4.55
CA ASP A 143 -7.47 -5.38 -5.21
C ASP A 143 -8.05 -4.84 -6.52
N TYR A 144 -8.04 -3.52 -6.69
CA TYR A 144 -8.52 -2.87 -7.90
C TYR A 144 -7.35 -2.65 -8.85
N LYS A 145 -7.55 -3.00 -10.10
CA LYS A 145 -6.55 -2.84 -11.16
C LYS A 145 -7.16 -2.09 -12.30
N THR A 146 -6.41 -1.17 -12.89
CA THR A 146 -6.91 -0.36 -14.00
C THR A 146 -6.16 -0.70 -15.28
N ARG A 147 -6.88 -0.69 -16.41
CA ARG A 147 -6.31 -1.04 -17.73
C ARG A 147 -6.86 -0.15 -18.84
N LYS A 148 -5.99 0.17 -19.81
CA LYS A 148 -6.38 0.81 -21.07
C LYS A 148 -7.13 -0.15 -22.01
N SER A 149 -6.90 -1.46 -21.87
CA SER A 149 -7.51 -2.48 -22.72
C SER A 149 -8.79 -3.03 -22.10
N LYS A 150 -9.81 -3.27 -22.93
CA LYS A 150 -11.03 -4.02 -22.57
C LYS A 150 -10.88 -5.54 -22.65
N ARG A 151 -9.66 -6.05 -22.87
CA ARG A 151 -9.38 -7.49 -22.85
C ARG A 151 -9.09 -7.95 -21.43
N ALA A 152 -9.28 -9.23 -21.15
CA ALA A 152 -8.84 -9.84 -19.90
C ALA A 152 -7.31 -9.69 -19.71
N PRO A 153 -6.81 -9.66 -18.45
CA PRO A 153 -5.38 -9.68 -18.16
C PRO A 153 -4.73 -10.99 -18.64
N SER A 154 -3.45 -10.94 -19.00
CA SER A 154 -2.71 -12.17 -19.32
C SER A 154 -2.54 -13.02 -18.07
N TYR A 155 -2.24 -14.31 -18.26
CA TYR A 155 -2.01 -15.24 -17.15
C TYR A 155 -0.94 -14.72 -16.19
N GLU A 156 0.16 -14.23 -16.72
CA GLU A 156 1.27 -13.71 -15.93
C GLU A 156 0.81 -12.49 -15.11
N GLN A 157 -0.08 -11.65 -15.66
CA GLN A 157 -0.51 -10.41 -15.01
C GLN A 157 -1.40 -10.75 -13.82
N LYS A 158 -2.23 -11.79 -13.98
CA LYS A 158 -3.02 -12.37 -12.91
C LYS A 158 -2.10 -12.99 -11.86
N ARG A 159 -1.11 -13.80 -12.25
CA ARG A 159 -0.14 -14.41 -11.32
C ARG A 159 0.56 -13.36 -10.45
N ARG A 160 1.09 -12.29 -11.06
CA ARG A 160 1.70 -11.17 -10.32
C ARG A 160 0.72 -10.55 -9.32
N ASN A 161 -0.50 -10.25 -9.74
CA ASN A 161 -1.51 -9.66 -8.85
C ASN A 161 -1.96 -10.63 -7.74
N ASN A 162 -2.03 -11.93 -8.03
CA ASN A 162 -2.36 -12.94 -7.03
C ASN A 162 -1.29 -13.02 -5.94
N ILE A 163 -0.01 -12.86 -6.28
CA ILE A 163 1.07 -12.79 -5.28
C ILE A 163 0.91 -11.55 -4.40
N GLN A 164 0.59 -10.39 -4.99
CA GLN A 164 0.30 -9.17 -4.24
C GLN A 164 -0.86 -9.40 -3.24
N LEU A 165 -1.96 -10.00 -3.69
CA LEU A 165 -3.11 -10.36 -2.86
C LEU A 165 -2.75 -11.33 -1.72
N GLN A 166 -1.93 -12.34 -2.00
CA GLN A 166 -1.49 -13.29 -0.98
C GLN A 166 -0.61 -12.61 0.09
N VAL A 167 0.28 -11.70 -0.30
CA VAL A 167 1.07 -10.90 0.67
C VAL A 167 0.17 -10.04 1.54
N TYR A 168 -0.88 -9.42 0.98
CA TYR A 168 -1.87 -8.69 1.78
C TYR A 168 -2.60 -9.60 2.76
N TRP A 169 -3.06 -10.77 2.30
CA TRP A 169 -3.72 -11.76 3.15
C TRP A 169 -2.82 -12.16 4.31
N TYR A 170 -1.57 -12.58 4.04
CA TYR A 170 -0.61 -13.02 5.05
C TYR A 170 -0.33 -11.92 6.08
N THR A 171 -0.08 -10.70 5.59
CA THR A 171 0.18 -9.52 6.44
C THR A 171 -1.00 -9.24 7.37
N LEU A 172 -2.21 -9.18 6.83
CA LEU A 172 -3.41 -8.90 7.63
C LEU A 172 -3.76 -10.07 8.54
N HIS A 173 -3.59 -11.31 8.11
CA HIS A 173 -3.82 -12.50 8.92
C HIS A 173 -2.95 -12.48 10.18
N ASN A 174 -1.66 -12.15 10.04
CA ASN A 174 -0.74 -12.05 11.17
C ASN A 174 -1.10 -10.92 12.14
N LEU A 175 -1.63 -9.79 11.63
CA LEU A 175 -2.17 -8.72 12.46
C LEU A 175 -3.40 -9.17 13.25
N LEU A 176 -4.36 -9.84 12.60
CA LEU A 176 -5.61 -10.30 13.22
C LEU A 176 -5.38 -11.39 14.27
N THR A 177 -4.47 -12.32 14.00
CA THR A 177 -4.14 -13.45 14.90
C THR A 177 -3.17 -13.07 16.01
N GLY A 178 -2.58 -11.87 15.96
CA GLY A 178 -1.59 -11.41 16.93
C GLY A 178 -0.20 -12.01 16.76
N LYS A 179 0.07 -12.70 15.64
CA LYS A 179 1.43 -13.13 15.24
C LYS A 179 2.34 -11.91 15.01
N PHE A 180 1.77 -10.79 14.54
CA PHE A 180 2.46 -9.49 14.51
C PHE A 180 1.97 -8.62 15.69
N THR A 181 2.90 -8.19 16.55
CA THR A 181 2.58 -7.47 17.79
C THR A 181 2.83 -5.96 17.66
N ARG A 182 2.31 -5.19 18.62
CA ARG A 182 2.55 -3.75 18.71
C ARG A 182 4.02 -3.44 19.01
N GLU A 183 4.68 -4.32 19.76
CA GLU A 183 6.09 -4.19 20.09
C GLU A 183 6.94 -4.38 18.82
N MET A 184 6.61 -5.37 17.98
CA MET A 184 7.20 -5.52 16.64
C MET A 184 6.93 -4.29 15.77
N PHE A 185 5.71 -3.76 15.75
CA PHE A 185 5.38 -2.52 15.02
C PHE A 185 6.34 -1.37 15.39
N LYS A 186 6.56 -1.15 16.69
CA LYS A 186 7.48 -0.11 17.17
C LYS A 186 8.91 -0.39 16.77
N GLU A 187 9.36 -1.64 16.85
CA GLU A 187 10.72 -2.06 16.48
C GLU A 187 10.99 -1.82 14.99
N PHE A 188 10.13 -2.35 14.11
CA PHE A 188 10.31 -2.24 12.65
C PHE A 188 10.25 -0.80 12.14
N LEU A 189 9.44 0.05 12.78
CA LEU A 189 9.38 1.47 12.46
C LEU A 189 10.39 2.32 13.25
N GLY A 190 11.17 1.73 14.15
CA GLY A 190 12.17 2.42 14.95
C GLY A 190 11.58 3.50 15.88
N ILE A 191 10.39 3.26 16.44
CA ILE A 191 9.74 4.15 17.40
C ILE A 191 10.40 3.97 18.76
N LYS A 192 11.33 4.87 19.09
CA LYS A 192 12.10 4.86 20.35
C LYS A 192 11.57 5.82 21.40
N GLU A 193 10.91 6.88 20.96
CA GLU A 193 10.40 7.96 21.81
C GLU A 193 8.89 8.15 21.60
N LYS A 194 8.28 8.96 22.45
CA LYS A 194 6.86 9.29 22.31
C LYS A 194 6.66 10.21 21.11
N LEU A 195 6.00 9.69 20.09
CA LEU A 195 5.59 10.44 18.90
C LEU A 195 4.74 11.65 19.28
N LYS A 196 5.02 12.80 18.68
CA LYS A 196 4.24 14.03 18.83
C LYS A 196 3.95 14.64 17.46
N PRO A 197 2.70 15.01 17.15
CA PRO A 197 2.38 15.63 15.87
C PRO A 197 3.01 17.01 15.79
N SER A 198 3.55 17.36 14.64
CA SER A 198 4.03 18.73 14.39
C SER A 198 2.86 19.71 14.30
N THR A 199 3.16 20.99 14.53
CA THR A 199 2.18 22.07 14.33
C THR A 199 1.69 22.13 12.88
N GLU A 200 2.56 21.82 11.92
CA GLU A 200 2.27 21.81 10.49
C GLU A 200 1.32 20.67 10.11
N LEU A 201 1.47 19.49 10.71
CA LEU A 201 0.51 18.40 10.54
C LEU A 201 -0.87 18.79 11.10
N LEU A 202 -0.93 19.31 12.33
CA LEU A 202 -2.20 19.66 12.98
C LEU A 202 -2.99 20.74 12.22
N LYS A 203 -2.32 21.69 11.57
CA LYS A 203 -2.97 22.74 10.75
C LYS A 203 -3.63 22.19 9.48
N GLN A 204 -3.16 21.06 8.97
CA GLN A 204 -3.69 20.45 7.74
C GLN A 204 -4.89 19.53 8.03
N LEU A 205 -5.06 19.10 9.27
CA LEU A 205 -6.11 18.17 9.67
C LEU A 205 -7.44 18.90 9.97
N PRO A 206 -8.59 18.29 9.61
CA PRO A 206 -9.89 18.72 10.09
C PRO A 206 -9.96 18.80 11.62
N GLU A 207 -10.79 19.70 12.13
CA GLU A 207 -10.93 19.99 13.57
C GLU A 207 -11.12 18.73 14.42
N ASN A 208 -12.01 17.83 14.00
CA ASN A 208 -12.28 16.57 14.71
C ASN A 208 -11.07 15.62 14.80
N LEU A 209 -10.15 15.67 13.82
CA LEU A 209 -8.93 14.85 13.85
C LEU A 209 -7.83 15.53 14.69
N THR A 210 -7.78 16.86 14.66
CA THR A 210 -6.89 17.66 15.52
C THR A 210 -7.26 17.49 16.99
N GLU A 211 -8.55 17.52 17.32
CA GLU A 211 -9.05 17.21 18.66
C GLU A 211 -8.67 15.79 19.08
N LEU A 212 -8.88 14.79 18.21
CA LEU A 212 -8.52 13.40 18.50
C LEU A 212 -7.04 13.23 18.83
N LEU A 213 -6.14 13.87 18.07
CA LEU A 213 -4.69 13.82 18.31
C LEU A 213 -4.24 14.65 19.53
N THR A 214 -5.08 15.58 20.00
CA THR A 214 -4.83 16.34 21.23
C THR A 214 -5.30 15.57 22.46
N GLU A 215 -6.44 14.88 22.35
CA GLU A 215 -7.01 14.05 23.42
C GLU A 215 -6.29 12.71 23.59
N LYS A 216 -5.86 12.09 22.49
CA LYS A 216 -5.20 10.79 22.49
C LYS A 216 -3.81 10.89 21.90
N THR A 217 -2.85 10.33 22.64
CA THR A 217 -1.49 10.18 22.12
C THR A 217 -1.47 9.18 20.96
N PRO A 218 -0.51 9.30 20.01
CA PRO A 218 -0.33 8.31 18.96
C PRO A 218 -0.13 6.88 19.48
N GLU A 219 0.44 6.73 20.68
CA GLU A 219 0.61 5.42 21.34
C GLU A 219 -0.73 4.82 21.81
N GLU A 220 -1.65 5.64 22.29
CA GLU A 220 -3.01 5.21 22.63
C GLU A 220 -3.81 4.83 21.39
N LEU A 221 -3.70 5.62 20.30
CA LEU A 221 -4.30 5.27 19.01
C LEU A 221 -3.75 3.95 18.47
N LEU A 222 -2.44 3.73 18.54
CA LEU A 222 -1.82 2.47 18.16
C LEU A 222 -2.36 1.30 18.98
N LYS A 223 -2.54 1.48 20.30
CA LYS A 223 -3.17 0.47 21.16
C LYS A 223 -4.60 0.17 20.73
N GLU A 224 -5.35 1.20 20.33
CA GLU A 224 -6.71 1.04 19.81
C GLU A 224 -6.76 0.31 18.47
N ASN A 225 -5.82 0.56 17.55
CA ASN A 225 -5.72 -0.18 16.28
C ASN A 225 -5.60 -1.68 16.53
N PHE A 226 -4.65 -2.10 17.35
CA PHE A 226 -4.44 -3.51 17.69
C PHE A 226 -5.64 -4.12 18.45
N LYS A 227 -6.38 -3.31 19.21
CA LYS A 227 -7.63 -3.75 19.84
C LYS A 227 -8.74 -3.96 18.80
N LEU A 228 -8.89 -3.04 17.84
CA LEU A 228 -9.88 -3.14 16.77
C LEU A 228 -9.60 -4.35 15.87
N LEU A 229 -8.34 -4.55 15.46
CA LEU A 229 -7.92 -5.69 14.64
C LEU A 229 -8.35 -7.03 15.27
N LYS A 230 -8.15 -7.21 16.59
CA LYS A 230 -8.55 -8.43 17.30
C LYS A 230 -10.07 -8.65 17.39
N GLN A 231 -10.88 -7.62 17.13
CA GLN A 231 -12.34 -7.69 17.14
C GLN A 231 -12.94 -7.99 15.76
N LEU A 232 -12.14 -7.90 14.69
CA LEU A 232 -12.62 -8.12 13.35
C LEU A 232 -12.85 -9.62 13.07
N PRO A 233 -13.73 -9.96 12.10
CA PRO A 233 -13.91 -11.34 11.66
C PRO A 233 -12.63 -11.95 11.09
N LYS A 234 -12.61 -13.28 10.95
CA LYS A 234 -11.51 -13.98 10.26
C LYS A 234 -11.47 -13.59 8.78
N LEU A 235 -10.30 -13.67 8.17
CA LEU A 235 -10.18 -13.52 6.72
C LEU A 235 -10.93 -14.63 5.97
N SER A 236 -11.43 -14.25 4.81
CA SER A 236 -11.85 -15.16 3.75
C SER A 236 -10.62 -15.80 3.13
N ASP A 237 -10.71 -17.08 2.76
CA ASP A 237 -9.66 -17.74 1.98
C ASP A 237 -9.72 -17.29 0.51
N GLU A 238 -10.91 -16.88 0.03
CA GLU A 238 -11.08 -16.23 -1.28
C GLU A 238 -10.58 -14.78 -1.24
N LEU A 239 -9.89 -14.40 -2.31
CA LEU A 239 -9.32 -13.09 -2.61
C LEU A 239 -9.76 -12.67 -4.02
N GLN A 240 -9.96 -11.37 -4.24
CA GLN A 240 -10.44 -10.87 -5.53
C GLN A 240 -9.53 -9.78 -6.13
N ALA A 241 -9.32 -9.84 -7.44
CA ALA A 241 -8.81 -8.73 -8.23
C ALA A 241 -9.84 -8.27 -9.25
N ILE A 242 -10.26 -7.01 -9.18
CA ILE A 242 -11.23 -6.41 -10.10
C ILE A 242 -10.50 -5.51 -11.09
N TYR A 243 -10.61 -5.83 -12.38
CA TYR A 243 -9.98 -5.07 -13.46
C TYR A 243 -10.97 -4.10 -14.07
N LEU A 244 -10.74 -2.81 -13.89
CA LEU A 244 -11.54 -1.71 -14.44
C LEU A 244 -10.91 -1.14 -15.72
N HIS A 245 -11.76 -0.80 -16.69
CA HIS A 245 -11.32 -0.07 -17.86
C HIS A 245 -11.17 1.43 -17.52
N GLN A 246 -10.03 2.03 -17.84
CA GLN A 246 -9.68 3.38 -17.38
C GLN A 246 -10.63 4.49 -17.87
N LYS A 247 -11.22 4.33 -19.06
CA LYS A 247 -12.04 5.40 -19.67
C LYS A 247 -13.47 5.46 -19.12
N ASP A 248 -14.10 4.31 -18.93
CA ASP A 248 -15.54 4.20 -18.64
C ASP A 248 -15.81 3.44 -17.33
N ARG A 249 -14.76 3.05 -16.60
CA ARG A 249 -14.80 2.33 -15.32
C ARG A 249 -15.59 1.00 -15.37
N THR A 250 -15.83 0.48 -16.57
CA THR A 250 -16.50 -0.82 -16.72
C THR A 250 -15.61 -1.95 -16.22
N ILE A 251 -16.21 -2.94 -15.55
CA ILE A 251 -15.50 -4.15 -15.14
C ILE A 251 -15.15 -4.94 -16.40
N VAL A 252 -13.85 -5.08 -16.64
CA VAL A 252 -13.27 -5.84 -17.76
C VAL A 252 -13.16 -7.32 -17.40
N TYR A 253 -12.74 -7.61 -16.17
CA TYR A 253 -12.50 -8.96 -15.68
C TYR A 253 -12.50 -8.98 -14.16
N VAL A 254 -12.91 -10.10 -13.57
CA VAL A 254 -12.79 -10.38 -12.14
C VAL A 254 -12.01 -11.68 -11.99
N GLU A 255 -10.85 -11.60 -11.36
CA GLU A 255 -10.09 -12.79 -10.96
C GLU A 255 -10.46 -13.14 -9.52
N ARG A 256 -10.69 -14.44 -9.28
CA ARG A 256 -10.80 -15.00 -7.94
C ARG A 256 -9.60 -15.92 -7.72
N THR A 257 -8.93 -15.73 -6.60
CA THR A 257 -7.83 -16.59 -6.15
C THR A 257 -8.06 -16.98 -4.70
N PHE A 258 -7.38 -18.03 -4.25
CA PHE A 258 -7.45 -18.49 -2.87
C PHE A 258 -6.07 -18.39 -2.21
N PHE A 259 -6.05 -18.08 -0.92
CA PHE A 259 -4.83 -18.16 -0.13
C PHE A 259 -4.59 -19.62 0.31
N HIS A 260 -3.35 -20.09 0.15
CA HIS A 260 -2.91 -21.41 0.60
C HIS A 260 -1.59 -21.25 1.36
N GLU A 261 -1.62 -21.45 2.69
CA GLU A 261 -0.46 -21.19 3.58
C GLU A 261 0.78 -21.97 3.14
N GLU A 262 0.67 -23.28 2.90
CA GLU A 262 1.81 -24.12 2.46
C GLU A 262 2.44 -23.66 1.14
N SER A 263 1.60 -23.30 0.16
CA SER A 263 2.07 -22.79 -1.13
C SER A 263 2.74 -21.43 -0.98
N PHE A 264 2.18 -20.56 -0.14
CA PHE A 264 2.70 -19.23 0.10
C PHE A 264 4.05 -19.28 0.82
N GLU A 265 4.18 -20.12 1.85
CA GLU A 265 5.45 -20.30 2.55
C GLU A 265 6.53 -20.83 1.60
N THR A 266 6.21 -21.83 0.77
CA THR A 266 7.13 -22.35 -0.25
C THR A 266 7.56 -21.28 -1.26
N ASP A 267 6.64 -20.42 -1.70
CA ASP A 267 6.94 -19.33 -2.63
C ASP A 267 7.80 -18.22 -1.99
N MET A 268 7.82 -18.12 -0.67
CA MET A 268 8.44 -17.02 0.10
C MET A 268 9.73 -17.41 0.85
N GLU A 269 10.07 -18.70 0.88
CA GLU A 269 11.40 -19.24 1.27
C GLU A 269 12.47 -18.95 0.23
#